data_AF-A0A6G0JAC1-F1
#
_entry.id   AF-A0A6G0JAC1-F1
#
_cell.length_a   1.000
_cell.length_b   1.000
_cell.length_c   1.000
_cell.angle_alpha   90.00
_cell.angle_beta   90.00
_cell.angle_gamma   90.00
#
_symmetry.space_group_name_H-M   'P 1'
#
loop_
_entity.id
_entity.type
_entity.pdbx_description
1 polymer ?
#
loop_
_entity_poly.entity_id
_entity_poly.type
_entity_poly.pdbx_seq_one_letter_code
_entity_poly.pdbx_strand_id
1 'polypeptide(L)'
;MDQQTSDILRLQREIRSITLKLEFLQKEKSSEKTVYKEVVRVEKDQAVEAERDRLREQLSQHKFTRQDLEDEIRRINDKINLMISSKSSSSREENTLIINRDALQREKDNLTRELRTLEAKKHDTSLSFQQQSKLISERTQKSKQRSLKMESDTQRLEREILDEKDKIHMRDSTIRDLLLQVQKEEQNETRTKETNVSTKITILDPDTGKDMSPYDAYLQGLIDRQQYIHLQELECDWEEITSMGPDGETSVLQDRKSGKQYSIKDALKEGRLTEYNLQKYKQGKMAISEFALLVAGDNRKQPQYNSVTQNTITPVKSAPSASTTEEILPVAGVIDTNTDTCFTIRSATLRKLIDPTTAQKLLEAQAATGGIIDITNKERYTVHKAATRGLIEDSQLQRLLNAQKAFSGVEEPMTRECLSVGEAIQKGWMRKDTAIRYMEAQYLTGGLVNPKNGSRVSIFDALGTKMIDSTMMRELQAESSYIKDIVDPITKERINYKQALDRCKKEPVSGLPMLPASSKDSGYTYNSTSKYTRF
;
A
#
# COMPACT_ATOMS: atom_id res chain seq x y z
N MET A 1 163.20 -31.66 128.17
CA MET A 1 163.52 -31.79 126.73
C MET A 1 162.43 -32.56 125.99
N ASP A 2 161.82 -33.60 126.55
CA ASP A 2 160.83 -34.42 125.80
C ASP A 2 159.43 -33.81 125.62
N GLN A 3 158.98 -32.92 126.51
CA GLN A 3 157.63 -32.33 126.41
C GLN A 3 157.49 -31.35 125.23
N GLN A 4 158.53 -30.53 124.98
CA GLN A 4 158.47 -29.48 123.94
C GLN A 4 158.50 -30.06 122.52
N THR A 5 159.19 -31.18 122.31
CA THR A 5 159.26 -31.85 121.00
C THR A 5 157.91 -32.44 120.59
N SER A 6 157.14 -32.95 121.57
CA SER A 6 155.78 -33.47 121.33
C SER A 6 154.82 -32.35 120.90
N ASP A 7 154.89 -31.18 121.54
CA ASP A 7 154.02 -30.06 121.19
C ASP A 7 154.31 -29.48 119.80
N ILE A 8 155.59 -29.45 119.39
CA ILE A 8 155.97 -29.03 118.03
C ILE A 8 155.39 -29.99 116.98
N LEU A 9 155.45 -31.30 117.21
CA LEU A 9 154.87 -32.29 116.29
C LEU A 9 153.34 -32.18 116.21
N ARG A 10 152.67 -31.83 117.32
CA ARG A 10 151.21 -31.58 117.32
C ARG A 10 150.87 -30.35 116.47
N LEU A 11 151.58 -29.24 116.67
CA LEU A 11 151.36 -28.01 115.91
C LEU A 11 151.67 -28.20 114.42
N GLN A 12 152.70 -28.96 114.06
CA GLN A 12 152.98 -29.28 112.66
C GLN A 12 151.85 -30.10 111.99
N ARG A 13 151.20 -31.01 112.73
CA ARG A 13 150.01 -31.72 112.20
C ARG A 13 148.81 -30.79 112.03
N GLU A 14 148.57 -29.89 112.98
CA GLU A 14 147.49 -28.90 112.87
C GLU A 14 147.70 -27.96 111.68
N ILE A 15 148.93 -27.46 111.48
CA ILE A 15 149.27 -26.63 110.32
C ILE A 15 148.97 -27.38 109.01
N ARG A 16 149.45 -28.63 108.86
CA ARG A 16 149.16 -29.44 107.66
C ARG A 16 147.67 -29.65 107.43
N SER A 17 146.90 -29.90 108.50
CA SER A 17 145.45 -30.09 108.42
C SER A 17 144.74 -28.82 107.94
N ILE A 18 145.12 -27.66 108.50
CA ILE A 18 144.56 -26.38 108.11
C ILE A 18 144.93 -26.02 106.66
N THR A 19 146.15 -26.32 106.22
CA THR A 19 146.58 -26.08 104.83
C THR A 19 145.72 -26.86 103.83
N LEU A 20 145.46 -28.15 104.08
CA LEU A 20 144.59 -28.97 103.22
C LEU A 20 143.15 -28.44 103.16
N LYS A 21 142.64 -27.94 104.29
CA LYS A 21 141.29 -27.39 104.36
C LYS A 21 141.14 -26.10 103.57
N LEU A 22 142.18 -25.26 103.54
CA LEU A 22 142.26 -24.08 102.69
C LEU A 22 142.26 -24.44 101.21
N GLU A 23 143.04 -25.45 100.82
CA GLU A 23 143.10 -25.93 99.43
C GLU A 23 141.75 -26.43 98.92
N PHE A 24 141.00 -27.15 99.76
CA PHE A 24 139.66 -27.62 99.41
C PHE A 24 138.67 -26.46 99.18
N LEU A 25 138.63 -25.50 100.12
CA LEU A 25 137.74 -24.34 100.01
C LEU A 25 138.08 -23.44 98.83
N GLN A 26 139.36 -23.35 98.46
CA GLN A 26 139.78 -22.56 97.29
C GLN A 26 139.37 -23.23 95.98
N LYS A 27 139.27 -24.57 95.95
CA LYS A 27 138.73 -25.33 94.80
C LYS A 27 137.22 -25.20 94.69
N GLU A 28 136.51 -25.22 95.82
CA GLU A 28 135.04 -25.11 95.86
C GLU A 28 134.53 -23.70 95.49
N LYS A 29 135.32 -22.65 95.77
CA LYS A 29 135.00 -21.27 95.37
C LYS A 29 135.01 -21.04 93.84
N SER A 30 135.54 -21.98 93.04
CA SER A 30 135.72 -21.79 91.59
C SER A 30 134.59 -22.34 90.71
N SER A 31 133.52 -22.89 91.27
CA SER A 31 132.38 -23.40 90.48
C SER A 31 131.12 -22.53 90.61
N GLU A 32 131.20 -21.29 90.13
CA GLU A 32 130.03 -20.41 89.96
C GLU A 32 129.56 -20.48 88.50
N LYS A 33 128.43 -21.15 88.24
CA LYS A 33 127.85 -21.31 86.88
C LYS A 33 126.98 -20.11 86.55
N THR A 34 127.38 -19.30 85.58
CA THR A 34 126.63 -18.15 85.07
C THR A 34 125.70 -18.58 83.91
N VAL A 35 124.38 -18.35 84.03
CA VAL A 35 123.36 -18.68 83.01
C VAL A 35 123.03 -17.42 82.18
N TYR A 36 123.16 -17.48 80.85
CA TYR A 36 123.14 -16.29 79.97
C TYR A 36 121.88 -16.10 79.10
N LYS A 37 120.84 -16.95 79.16
CA LYS A 37 119.59 -16.74 78.40
C LYS A 37 118.43 -17.62 78.86
N GLU A 38 117.30 -17.02 79.24
CA GLU A 38 116.02 -17.71 79.46
C GLU A 38 115.11 -17.49 78.25
N VAL A 39 114.69 -18.58 77.59
CA VAL A 39 113.75 -18.52 76.45
C VAL A 39 112.43 -19.10 76.93
N VAL A 40 111.46 -18.23 77.22
CA VAL A 40 110.09 -18.65 77.57
C VAL A 40 109.35 -19.03 76.29
N ARG A 41 109.09 -20.34 76.11
CA ARG A 41 108.25 -20.86 75.02
C ARG A 41 106.81 -20.94 75.53
N VAL A 42 105.92 -20.09 75.02
CA VAL A 42 104.49 -20.19 75.30
C VAL A 42 103.91 -21.29 74.42
N GLU A 43 103.65 -22.45 75.01
CA GLU A 43 102.96 -23.56 74.34
C GLU A 43 101.47 -23.40 74.57
N LYS A 44 100.69 -23.41 73.49
CA LYS A 44 99.23 -23.34 73.59
C LYS A 44 98.71 -24.68 74.11
N ASP A 45 97.84 -24.64 75.10
CA ASP A 45 97.17 -25.84 75.61
C ASP A 45 96.35 -26.49 74.49
N GLN A 46 96.75 -27.69 74.10
CA GLN A 46 96.11 -28.44 73.02
C GLN A 46 94.65 -28.78 73.35
N ALA A 47 94.30 -28.94 74.63
CA ALA A 47 92.93 -29.21 75.04
C ALA A 47 92.01 -28.00 74.79
N VAL A 48 92.49 -26.79 75.11
CA VAL A 48 91.75 -25.54 74.90
C VAL A 48 91.61 -25.22 73.41
N GLU A 49 92.66 -25.44 72.60
CA GLU A 49 92.57 -25.24 71.15
C GLU A 49 91.59 -26.22 70.50
N ALA A 50 91.59 -27.50 70.92
CA ALA A 50 90.63 -28.50 70.45
C ALA A 50 89.19 -28.16 70.87
N GLU A 51 88.98 -27.67 72.09
CA GLU A 51 87.65 -27.22 72.56
C GLU A 51 87.16 -25.99 71.79
N ARG A 52 88.04 -25.01 71.55
CA ARG A 52 87.73 -23.84 70.72
C ARG A 52 87.33 -24.25 69.33
N ASP A 53 88.04 -25.18 68.71
CA ASP A 53 87.75 -25.62 67.34
C ASP A 53 86.45 -26.41 67.28
N ARG A 54 86.16 -27.24 68.29
CA ARG A 54 84.84 -27.90 68.46
C ARG A 54 83.71 -26.88 68.61
N LEU A 55 83.87 -25.85 69.43
CA LEU A 55 82.87 -24.80 69.62
C LEU A 55 82.67 -23.96 68.34
N ARG A 56 83.73 -23.70 67.57
CA ARG A 56 83.65 -23.05 66.26
C ARG A 56 82.87 -23.88 65.26
N GLU A 57 83.10 -25.18 65.23
CA GLU A 57 82.35 -26.10 64.37
C GLU A 57 80.87 -26.13 64.76
N GLN A 58 80.55 -26.24 66.05
CA GLN A 58 79.18 -26.16 66.55
C GLN A 58 78.50 -24.83 66.21
N LEU A 59 79.20 -23.70 66.37
CA LEU A 59 78.69 -22.39 66.00
C LEU A 59 78.42 -22.30 64.50
N SER A 60 79.30 -22.87 63.67
CA SER A 60 79.11 -22.93 62.22
C SER A 60 77.89 -23.78 61.85
N GLN A 61 77.73 -24.95 62.47
CA GLN A 61 76.57 -25.81 62.28
C GLN A 61 75.27 -25.08 62.67
N HIS A 62 75.22 -24.46 63.85
CA HIS A 62 74.08 -23.67 64.28
C HIS A 62 73.76 -22.50 63.33
N LYS A 63 74.79 -21.84 62.79
CA LYS A 63 74.62 -20.76 61.81
C LYS A 63 73.97 -21.27 60.52
N PHE A 64 74.40 -22.42 60.00
CA PHE A 64 73.79 -23.04 58.82
C PHE A 64 72.35 -23.49 59.09
N THR A 65 72.09 -24.18 60.21
CA THR A 65 70.72 -24.57 60.59
C THR A 65 69.80 -23.37 60.75
N ARG A 66 70.28 -22.27 61.34
CA ARG A 66 69.50 -21.03 61.45
C ARG A 66 69.18 -20.45 60.07
N GLN A 67 70.14 -20.46 59.15
CA GLN A 67 69.93 -19.98 57.79
C GLN A 67 68.89 -20.83 57.04
N ASP A 68 68.96 -22.16 57.17
CA ASP A 68 67.98 -23.08 56.58
C ASP A 68 66.56 -22.81 57.10
N LEU A 69 66.42 -22.58 58.41
CA LEU A 69 65.14 -22.23 59.04
C LEU A 69 64.63 -20.85 58.59
N GLU A 70 65.52 -19.85 58.46
CA GLU A 70 65.15 -18.53 57.93
C GLU A 70 64.64 -18.62 56.49
N ASP A 71 65.26 -19.46 55.66
CA ASP A 71 64.82 -19.71 54.27
C ASP A 71 63.51 -20.50 54.20
N GLU A 72 63.27 -21.42 55.13
CA GLU A 72 61.98 -22.08 55.27
C GLU A 72 60.87 -21.11 55.71
N ILE A 73 61.14 -20.24 56.69
CA ILE A 73 60.21 -19.17 57.10
C ILE A 73 59.88 -18.25 55.93
N ARG A 74 60.88 -17.84 55.13
CA ARG A 74 60.66 -17.03 53.92
C ARG A 74 59.72 -17.75 52.94
N ARG A 75 59.98 -19.02 52.62
CA ARG A 75 59.14 -19.82 51.72
C ARG A 75 57.71 -19.97 52.22
N ILE A 76 57.52 -20.19 53.53
CA ILE A 76 56.19 -20.29 54.13
C ILE A 76 55.47 -18.94 54.06
N ASN A 77 56.15 -17.83 54.34
CA ASN A 77 55.56 -16.49 54.23
C ASN A 77 55.13 -16.16 52.80
N ASP A 78 55.94 -16.49 51.79
CA ASP A 78 55.57 -16.29 50.39
C ASP A 78 54.32 -17.10 50.02
N LYS A 79 54.23 -18.35 50.50
CA LYS A 79 53.05 -19.20 50.31
C LYS A 79 51.81 -18.62 51.00
N ILE A 80 51.96 -18.08 52.21
CA ILE A 80 50.86 -17.41 52.93
C ILE A 80 50.37 -16.19 52.14
N ASN A 81 51.29 -15.35 51.66
CA ASN A 81 50.94 -14.16 50.89
C ASN A 81 50.20 -14.51 49.59
N LEU A 82 50.67 -15.53 48.86
CA LEU A 82 49.97 -16.04 47.67
C LEU A 82 48.55 -16.53 47.99
N MET A 83 48.38 -17.26 49.10
CA MET A 83 47.05 -17.71 49.52
C MET A 83 46.13 -16.53 49.92
N ILE A 84 46.65 -15.51 50.60
CA ILE A 84 45.89 -14.30 50.95
C ILE A 84 45.43 -13.57 49.68
N SER A 85 46.34 -13.36 48.73
CA SER A 85 46.01 -12.72 47.45
C SER A 85 44.94 -13.53 46.69
N SER A 86 45.10 -14.85 46.58
CA SER A 86 44.11 -15.74 45.94
C SER A 86 42.75 -15.73 46.65
N LYS A 87 42.72 -15.72 47.98
CA LYS A 87 41.46 -15.63 48.75
C LYS A 87 40.76 -14.30 48.50
N SER A 88 41.53 -13.21 48.39
CA SER A 88 40.97 -11.88 48.13
C SER A 88 40.38 -11.76 46.72
N SER A 89 40.99 -12.36 45.69
CA SER A 89 40.44 -12.41 44.34
C SER A 89 39.17 -13.25 44.29
N SER A 90 39.19 -14.45 44.88
CA SER A 90 37.99 -15.31 44.92
C SER A 90 36.82 -14.66 45.66
N SER A 91 37.07 -13.92 46.75
CA SER A 91 36.01 -13.20 47.46
C SER A 91 35.41 -12.05 46.62
N ARG A 92 36.22 -11.36 45.80
CA ARG A 92 35.70 -10.35 44.87
C ARG A 92 34.83 -10.99 43.79
N GLU A 93 35.28 -12.10 43.22
CA GLU A 93 34.50 -12.86 42.24
C GLU A 93 33.16 -13.35 42.85
N GLU A 94 33.18 -13.88 44.06
CA GLU A 94 31.97 -14.28 44.79
C GLU A 94 30.98 -13.12 44.94
N ASN A 95 31.44 -11.94 45.36
CA ASN A 95 30.59 -10.75 45.48
C ASN A 95 29.98 -10.34 44.12
N THR A 96 30.76 -10.39 43.04
CA THR A 96 30.22 -10.09 41.70
C THR A 96 29.16 -11.09 41.25
N LEU A 97 29.33 -12.37 41.56
CA LEU A 97 28.35 -13.42 41.25
C LEU A 97 27.06 -13.24 42.06
N ILE A 98 27.15 -12.83 43.33
CA ILE A 98 25.98 -12.53 44.17
C ILE A 98 25.17 -11.37 43.58
N ILE A 99 25.84 -10.26 43.20
CA ILE A 99 25.19 -9.11 42.58
C ILE A 99 24.48 -9.52 41.28
N ASN A 100 25.14 -10.31 40.44
CA ASN A 100 24.57 -10.80 39.18
C ASN A 100 23.37 -11.73 39.42
N ARG A 101 23.45 -12.65 40.38
CA ARG A 101 22.34 -13.51 40.77
C ARG A 101 21.12 -12.69 41.19
N ASP A 102 21.33 -11.68 42.04
CA ASP A 102 20.25 -10.85 42.55
C ASP A 102 19.64 -9.96 41.44
N ALA A 103 20.45 -9.52 40.47
CA ALA A 103 19.96 -8.82 39.29
C ALA A 103 19.07 -9.72 38.41
N LEU A 104 19.54 -10.94 38.11
CA LEU A 104 18.77 -11.93 37.35
C LEU A 104 17.48 -12.34 38.07
N GLN A 105 17.49 -12.43 39.40
CA GLN A 105 16.30 -12.71 40.19
C GLN A 105 15.27 -11.59 40.07
N ARG A 106 15.69 -10.31 40.13
CA ARG A 106 14.78 -9.17 39.91
C ARG A 106 14.19 -9.16 38.51
N GLU A 107 14.99 -9.48 37.49
CA GLU A 107 14.52 -9.57 36.11
C GLU A 107 13.49 -10.69 35.94
N LYS A 108 13.75 -11.87 36.51
CA LYS A 108 12.79 -12.99 36.55
C LYS A 108 11.46 -12.58 37.19
N ASP A 109 11.51 -11.87 38.32
CA ASP A 109 10.30 -11.41 39.01
C ASP A 109 9.55 -10.34 38.20
N ASN A 110 10.27 -9.51 37.45
CA ASN A 110 9.67 -8.55 36.52
C ASN A 110 8.97 -9.24 35.34
N LEU A 111 9.67 -10.17 34.67
CA LEU A 111 9.11 -10.96 33.56
C LEU A 111 7.89 -11.78 34.00
N THR A 112 7.91 -12.34 35.21
CA THR A 112 6.78 -13.08 35.78
C THR A 112 5.56 -12.18 35.97
N ARG A 113 5.75 -10.93 36.42
CA ARG A 113 4.66 -9.95 36.53
C ARG A 113 4.11 -9.57 35.16
N GLU A 114 4.99 -9.30 34.20
CA GLU A 114 4.58 -8.96 32.83
C GLU A 114 3.76 -10.11 32.19
N LEU A 115 4.19 -11.36 32.36
CA LEU A 115 3.48 -12.53 31.88
C LEU A 115 2.06 -12.63 32.45
N ARG A 116 1.89 -12.41 33.77
CA ARG A 116 0.56 -12.37 34.39
C ARG A 116 -0.33 -11.27 33.81
N THR A 117 0.23 -10.09 33.52
CA THR A 117 -0.56 -9.00 32.90
C THR A 117 -0.95 -9.32 31.46
N LEU A 118 -0.09 -10.00 30.70
CA LEU A 118 -0.40 -10.43 29.34
C LEU A 118 -1.45 -11.55 29.33
N GLU A 119 -1.41 -12.47 30.29
CA GLU A 119 -2.43 -13.51 30.45
C GLU A 119 -3.80 -12.90 30.78
N ALA A 120 -3.86 -11.89 31.66
CA ALA A 120 -5.10 -11.16 31.95
C ALA A 120 -5.65 -10.47 30.69
N LYS A 121 -4.81 -9.74 29.95
CA LYS A 121 -5.21 -9.10 28.68
C LYS A 121 -5.69 -10.10 27.63
N LYS A 122 -5.05 -11.27 27.55
CA LYS A 122 -5.48 -12.36 26.66
C LYS A 122 -6.88 -12.85 27.05
N HIS A 123 -7.15 -13.02 28.34
CA HIS A 123 -8.46 -13.44 28.83
C HIS A 123 -9.56 -12.41 28.50
N ASP A 124 -9.31 -11.13 28.76
CA ASP A 124 -10.24 -10.04 28.44
C ASP A 124 -10.54 -9.94 26.93
N THR A 125 -9.50 -10.10 26.11
CA THR A 125 -9.65 -10.11 24.64
C THR A 125 -10.47 -11.31 24.18
N SER A 126 -10.28 -12.48 24.79
CA SER A 126 -11.07 -13.68 24.49
C SER A 126 -12.55 -13.50 24.85
N LEU A 127 -12.84 -12.91 26.01
CA LEU A 127 -14.21 -12.62 26.44
C LEU A 127 -14.91 -11.62 25.52
N SER A 128 -14.22 -10.54 25.14
CA SER A 128 -14.78 -9.54 24.22
C SER A 128 -15.03 -10.13 22.83
N PHE A 129 -14.13 -10.95 22.31
CA PHE A 129 -14.32 -11.66 21.05
C PHE A 129 -15.53 -12.61 21.08
N GLN A 130 -15.71 -13.35 22.18
CA GLN A 130 -16.88 -14.22 22.36
C GLN A 130 -18.19 -13.42 22.40
N GLN A 131 -18.21 -12.29 23.11
CA GLN A 131 -19.36 -11.39 23.14
C GLN A 131 -19.68 -10.82 21.75
N GLN A 132 -18.67 -10.35 21.02
CA GLN A 132 -18.84 -9.84 19.67
C GLN A 132 -19.36 -10.91 18.71
N SER A 133 -18.84 -12.13 18.79
CA SER A 133 -19.31 -13.28 18.00
C SER A 133 -20.80 -13.57 18.25
N LYS A 134 -21.23 -13.51 19.52
CA LYS A 134 -22.65 -13.70 19.89
C LYS A 134 -23.54 -12.61 19.28
N LEU A 135 -23.14 -11.34 19.39
CA LEU A 135 -23.88 -10.20 18.82
C LEU A 135 -24.00 -10.30 17.29
N ILE A 136 -22.94 -10.73 16.60
CA ILE A 136 -22.98 -10.95 15.14
C ILE A 136 -23.96 -12.07 14.78
N SER A 137 -23.95 -13.18 15.53
CA SER A 137 -24.91 -14.28 15.33
C SER A 137 -26.36 -13.81 15.49
N GLU A 138 -26.66 -13.07 16.57
CA GLU A 138 -27.99 -12.51 16.81
C GLU A 138 -28.42 -11.53 15.72
N ARG A 139 -27.52 -10.65 15.27
CA ARG A 139 -27.79 -9.70 14.18
C ARG A 139 -28.07 -10.42 12.87
N THR A 140 -27.32 -11.47 12.58
CA THR A 140 -27.50 -12.31 11.38
C THR A 140 -28.85 -13.03 11.42
N GLN A 141 -29.24 -13.58 12.56
CA GLN A 141 -30.54 -14.24 12.73
C GLN A 141 -31.71 -13.27 12.57
N LYS A 142 -31.63 -12.07 13.18
CA LYS A 142 -32.63 -11.00 12.99
C LYS A 142 -32.71 -10.56 11.53
N SER A 143 -31.58 -10.46 10.83
CA SER A 143 -31.55 -10.11 9.40
C SER A 143 -32.22 -11.19 8.54
N LYS A 144 -31.94 -12.47 8.80
CA LYS A 144 -32.59 -13.60 8.10
C LYS A 144 -34.10 -13.59 8.32
N GLN A 145 -34.55 -13.37 9.55
CA GLN A 145 -35.99 -13.30 9.86
C GLN A 145 -36.68 -12.15 9.14
N ARG A 146 -36.04 -10.97 9.05
CA ARG A 146 -36.57 -9.83 8.28
C ARG A 146 -36.63 -10.13 6.79
N SER A 147 -35.61 -10.79 6.24
CA SER A 147 -35.59 -11.20 4.83
C SER A 147 -36.73 -12.16 4.50
N LEU A 148 -36.94 -13.19 5.33
CA LEU A 148 -38.03 -14.15 5.16
C LEU A 148 -39.41 -13.47 5.23
N LYS A 149 -39.58 -12.51 6.15
CA LYS A 149 -40.82 -11.74 6.24
C LYS A 149 -41.04 -10.90 4.97
N MET A 150 -40.02 -10.18 4.51
CA MET A 150 -40.07 -9.39 3.28
C MET A 150 -40.42 -10.26 2.05
N GLU A 151 -39.83 -11.45 1.95
CA GLU A 151 -40.11 -12.40 0.87
C GLU A 151 -41.57 -12.86 0.90
N SER A 152 -42.11 -13.17 2.08
CA SER A 152 -43.54 -13.53 2.22
C SER A 152 -44.49 -12.37 1.85
N ASP A 153 -44.13 -11.13 2.21
CA ASP A 153 -44.91 -9.94 1.84
C ASP A 153 -44.85 -9.70 0.31
N THR A 154 -43.70 -9.93 -0.31
CA THR A 154 -43.50 -9.82 -1.76
C THR A 154 -44.38 -10.83 -2.50
N GLN A 155 -44.36 -12.10 -2.09
CA GLN A 155 -45.21 -13.14 -2.67
C GLN A 155 -46.70 -12.85 -2.51
N ARG A 156 -47.11 -12.21 -1.40
CA ARG A 156 -48.50 -11.78 -1.21
C ARG A 156 -48.88 -10.70 -2.22
N LEU A 157 -48.05 -9.67 -2.34
CA LEU A 157 -48.27 -8.57 -3.29
C LEU A 157 -48.28 -9.05 -4.74
N GLU A 158 -47.40 -9.99 -5.11
CA GLU A 158 -47.40 -10.59 -6.44
C GLU A 158 -48.73 -11.27 -6.79
N ARG A 159 -49.34 -11.98 -5.82
CA ARG A 159 -50.67 -12.58 -6.02
C ARG A 159 -51.77 -11.54 -6.14
N GLU A 160 -51.74 -10.49 -5.32
CA GLU A 160 -52.71 -9.39 -5.39
C GLU A 160 -52.63 -8.66 -6.74
N ILE A 161 -51.41 -8.44 -7.26
CA ILE A 161 -51.19 -7.85 -8.58
C ILE A 161 -51.75 -8.75 -9.69
N LEU A 162 -51.56 -10.07 -9.60
CA LEU A 162 -52.12 -11.01 -10.57
C LEU A 162 -53.65 -10.97 -10.57
N ASP A 163 -54.27 -10.98 -9.40
CA ASP A 163 -55.72 -10.91 -9.26
C ASP A 163 -56.30 -9.60 -9.83
N GLU A 164 -55.64 -8.46 -9.58
CA GLU A 164 -56.03 -7.20 -10.22
C GLU A 164 -55.80 -7.18 -11.72
N LYS A 165 -54.73 -7.81 -12.22
CA LYS A 165 -54.50 -7.94 -13.66
C LYS A 165 -55.63 -8.74 -14.33
N ASP A 166 -56.10 -9.82 -13.69
CA ASP A 166 -57.22 -10.62 -14.20
C ASP A 166 -58.51 -9.80 -14.22
N LYS A 167 -58.78 -8.99 -13.18
CA LYS A 167 -59.92 -8.05 -13.16
C LYS A 167 -59.83 -7.01 -14.27
N ILE A 168 -58.64 -6.46 -14.53
CA ILE A 168 -58.41 -5.53 -15.64
C ILE A 168 -58.71 -6.22 -16.97
N HIS A 169 -58.19 -7.43 -17.20
CA HIS A 169 -58.47 -8.20 -18.41
C HIS A 169 -59.98 -8.45 -18.62
N MET A 170 -60.72 -8.75 -17.56
CA MET A 170 -62.18 -8.90 -17.64
C MET A 170 -62.86 -7.60 -18.04
N ARG A 171 -62.46 -6.47 -17.43
CA ARG A 171 -63.00 -5.14 -17.78
C ARG A 171 -62.67 -4.75 -19.21
N ASP A 172 -61.44 -4.99 -19.68
CA ASP A 172 -61.03 -4.73 -21.07
C ASP A 172 -61.85 -5.56 -22.06
N SER A 173 -62.20 -6.80 -21.71
CA SER A 173 -63.10 -7.61 -22.52
C SER A 173 -64.48 -6.98 -22.62
N THR A 174 -65.06 -6.53 -21.49
CA THR A 174 -66.35 -5.84 -21.48
C THR A 174 -66.31 -4.55 -22.31
N ILE A 175 -65.22 -3.78 -22.20
CA ILE A 175 -65.04 -2.56 -23.00
C ILE A 175 -65.03 -2.89 -24.49
N ARG A 176 -64.31 -3.94 -24.92
CA ARG A 176 -64.32 -4.38 -26.34
C ARG A 176 -65.72 -4.75 -26.81
N ASP A 177 -66.49 -5.46 -26.00
CA ASP A 177 -67.86 -5.86 -26.35
C ASP A 177 -68.78 -4.63 -26.48
N LEU A 178 -68.65 -3.65 -25.59
CA LEU A 178 -69.39 -2.38 -25.66
C LEU A 178 -69.00 -1.57 -26.90
N LEU A 179 -67.71 -1.50 -27.24
CA LEU A 179 -67.26 -0.80 -28.44
C LEU A 179 -67.81 -1.43 -29.72
N LEU A 180 -67.92 -2.76 -29.78
CA LEU A 180 -68.57 -3.45 -30.90
C LEU A 180 -70.05 -3.12 -31.01
N GLN A 181 -70.74 -2.91 -29.88
CA GLN A 181 -72.13 -2.46 -29.87
C GLN A 181 -72.26 -1.03 -30.39
N VAL A 182 -71.41 -0.11 -29.92
CA VAL A 182 -71.37 1.29 -30.38
C VAL A 182 -71.09 1.35 -31.89
N GLN A 183 -70.10 0.61 -32.40
CA GLN A 183 -69.80 0.58 -33.83
C GLN A 183 -70.98 0.07 -34.67
N LYS A 184 -71.79 -0.84 -34.13
CA LYS A 184 -72.99 -1.36 -34.79
C LYS A 184 -74.13 -0.33 -34.77
N GLU A 185 -74.25 0.47 -33.72
CA GLU A 185 -75.17 1.61 -33.66
C GLU A 185 -74.76 2.75 -34.59
N GLU A 186 -73.47 3.11 -34.65
CA GLU A 186 -72.92 4.10 -35.59
C GLU A 186 -73.18 3.73 -37.06
N GLN A 187 -73.17 2.44 -37.41
CA GLN A 187 -73.52 1.99 -38.76
C GLN A 187 -75.01 2.14 -39.10
N ASN A 188 -75.89 2.27 -38.10
CA ASN A 188 -77.33 2.46 -38.30
C ASN A 188 -77.74 3.94 -38.37
N GLU A 189 -76.92 4.85 -37.85
CA GLU A 189 -77.10 6.30 -38.00
C GLU A 189 -76.46 6.79 -39.30
N THR A 190 -77.04 7.82 -39.92
CA THR A 190 -76.77 8.29 -41.28
C THR A 190 -75.29 8.35 -41.66
N ARG A 191 -74.94 7.63 -42.73
CA ARG A 191 -73.58 7.50 -43.29
C ARG A 191 -73.10 8.83 -43.89
N THR A 192 -72.52 9.72 -43.08
CA THR A 192 -71.63 10.78 -43.59
C THR A 192 -70.31 10.13 -43.98
N LYS A 193 -69.83 10.38 -45.20
CA LYS A 193 -68.46 10.04 -45.58
C LYS A 193 -67.66 11.33 -45.50
N GLU A 194 -66.80 11.40 -44.49
CA GLU A 194 -65.90 12.51 -44.25
C GLU A 194 -64.52 12.10 -44.74
N THR A 195 -64.04 12.75 -45.80
CA THR A 195 -62.66 12.56 -46.29
C THR A 195 -61.86 13.81 -46.01
N ASN A 196 -61.00 13.72 -44.99
CA ASN A 196 -60.11 14.78 -44.56
C ASN A 196 -58.78 14.68 -45.32
N VAL A 197 -58.39 15.74 -46.05
CA VAL A 197 -57.08 15.82 -46.70
C VAL A 197 -56.44 17.15 -46.31
N SER A 198 -55.42 17.06 -45.44
CA SER A 198 -54.59 18.20 -45.04
C SER A 198 -53.33 18.26 -45.90
N THR A 199 -52.99 19.46 -46.36
CA THR A 199 -51.71 19.72 -47.02
C THR A 199 -50.75 20.29 -45.96
N LYS A 200 -49.94 19.43 -45.37
CA LYS A 200 -48.94 19.82 -44.37
C LYS A 200 -47.62 20.14 -45.05
N ILE A 201 -47.03 21.30 -44.75
CA ILE A 201 -45.74 21.69 -45.29
C ILE A 201 -44.66 21.17 -44.34
N THR A 202 -43.63 20.51 -44.88
CA THR A 202 -42.46 20.08 -44.12
C THR A 202 -41.21 20.74 -44.69
N ILE A 203 -40.28 21.08 -43.81
CA ILE A 203 -38.99 21.67 -44.17
C ILE A 203 -37.92 20.63 -43.87
N LEU A 204 -37.05 20.37 -44.85
CA LEU A 204 -35.96 19.43 -44.71
C LEU A 204 -34.78 20.11 -44.03
N ASP A 205 -34.35 19.57 -42.89
CA ASP A 205 -33.15 20.04 -42.19
C ASP A 205 -31.89 19.75 -43.04
N PRO A 206 -31.10 20.78 -43.41
CA PRO A 206 -29.88 20.60 -44.21
C PRO A 206 -28.82 19.72 -43.54
N ASP A 207 -28.75 19.70 -42.21
CA ASP A 207 -27.68 19.03 -41.47
C ASP A 207 -28.06 17.59 -41.09
N THR A 208 -29.35 17.35 -40.80
CA THR A 208 -29.83 16.03 -40.39
C THR A 208 -30.58 15.25 -41.47
N GLY A 209 -31.00 15.92 -42.56
CA GLY A 209 -31.79 15.34 -43.65
C GLY A 209 -33.19 14.89 -43.23
N LYS A 210 -33.67 15.30 -42.04
CA LYS A 210 -34.99 14.94 -41.50
C LYS A 210 -36.01 16.03 -41.80
N ASP A 211 -37.23 15.60 -42.08
CA ASP A 211 -38.39 16.49 -42.19
C ASP A 211 -38.76 17.05 -40.80
N MET A 212 -38.95 18.37 -40.73
CA MET A 212 -39.42 19.07 -39.53
C MET A 212 -40.53 20.07 -39.87
N SER A 213 -41.30 20.50 -38.86
CA SER A 213 -42.39 21.44 -39.07
C SER A 213 -41.88 22.86 -39.34
N PRO A 214 -42.62 23.72 -40.06
CA PRO A 214 -42.26 25.13 -40.25
C PRO A 214 -42.05 25.87 -38.92
N TYR A 215 -42.77 25.48 -37.86
CA TYR A 215 -42.60 26.04 -36.52
C TYR A 215 -41.26 25.64 -35.87
N ASP A 216 -40.87 24.37 -35.98
CA ASP A 216 -39.59 23.89 -35.47
C ASP A 216 -38.43 24.51 -36.24
N ALA A 217 -38.57 24.67 -37.56
CA ALA A 217 -37.60 25.35 -38.41
C ALA A 217 -37.45 26.84 -38.06
N TYR A 218 -38.54 27.52 -37.69
CA TYR A 218 -38.49 28.91 -37.20
C TYR A 218 -37.77 29.02 -35.85
N LEU A 219 -38.05 28.12 -34.91
CA LEU A 219 -37.38 28.06 -33.61
C LEU A 219 -35.88 27.76 -33.73
N GLN A 220 -35.49 26.96 -34.73
CA GLN A 220 -34.10 26.64 -35.04
C GLN A 220 -33.42 27.70 -35.92
N GLY A 221 -34.14 28.76 -36.33
CA GLY A 221 -33.62 29.85 -37.15
C GLY A 221 -33.35 29.50 -38.61
N LEU A 222 -33.89 28.38 -39.10
CA LEU A 222 -33.75 27.90 -40.48
C LEU A 222 -34.64 28.68 -41.46
N ILE A 223 -35.73 29.27 -40.97
CA ILE A 223 -36.60 30.18 -41.71
C ILE A 223 -36.86 31.43 -40.88
N ASP A 224 -37.02 32.57 -41.54
CA ASP A 224 -37.36 33.82 -40.87
C ASP A 224 -38.87 33.87 -40.51
N ARG A 225 -39.23 34.85 -39.67
CA ARG A 225 -40.62 35.03 -39.21
C ARG A 225 -41.60 35.26 -40.37
N GLN A 226 -41.15 35.89 -41.45
CA GLN A 226 -41.99 36.25 -42.58
C GLN A 226 -42.26 35.02 -43.47
N GLN A 227 -41.23 34.18 -43.65
CA GLN A 227 -41.27 32.88 -44.31
C GLN A 227 -42.11 31.90 -43.49
N TYR A 228 -41.97 31.87 -42.16
CA TYR A 228 -42.83 31.06 -41.28
C TYR A 228 -44.31 31.41 -41.44
N ILE A 229 -44.66 32.70 -41.37
CA ILE A 229 -46.04 33.16 -41.55
C ILE A 229 -46.56 32.79 -42.94
N HIS A 230 -45.74 32.95 -43.97
CA HIS A 230 -46.10 32.59 -45.34
C HIS A 230 -46.34 31.08 -45.52
N LEU A 231 -45.49 30.23 -44.94
CA LEU A 231 -45.68 28.77 -44.97
C LEU A 231 -46.92 28.37 -44.18
N GLN A 232 -47.20 29.01 -43.05
CA GLN A 232 -48.43 28.79 -42.28
C GLN A 232 -49.70 29.26 -43.01
N GLU A 233 -49.58 30.23 -43.91
CA GLU A 233 -50.67 30.67 -44.80
C GLU A 233 -50.95 29.66 -45.92
N LEU A 234 -49.93 28.93 -46.38
CA LEU A 234 -50.02 27.94 -47.44
C LEU A 234 -50.50 26.56 -46.96
N GLU A 235 -50.39 26.28 -45.65
CA GLU A 235 -51.05 25.12 -45.04
C GLU A 235 -52.58 25.33 -45.10
N CYS A 236 -53.25 24.49 -45.89
CA CYS A 236 -54.70 24.48 -46.02
C CYS A 236 -55.25 23.11 -45.64
N ASP A 237 -56.28 23.14 -44.79
CA ASP A 237 -57.06 21.99 -44.36
C ASP A 237 -58.43 22.07 -45.05
N TRP A 238 -58.53 21.44 -46.21
CA TRP A 238 -59.78 21.32 -46.95
C TRP A 238 -60.48 20.02 -46.54
N GLU A 239 -61.75 20.12 -46.20
CA GLU A 239 -62.61 19.00 -45.85
C GLU A 239 -63.72 18.88 -46.89
N GLU A 240 -63.83 17.71 -47.51
CA GLU A 240 -64.99 17.39 -48.35
C GLU A 240 -66.04 16.67 -47.51
N ILE A 241 -67.17 17.32 -47.33
CA ILE A 241 -68.33 16.76 -46.64
C ILE A 241 -69.33 16.34 -47.70
N THR A 242 -69.53 15.03 -47.81
CA THR A 242 -70.57 14.47 -48.67
C THR A 242 -71.70 13.94 -47.80
N SER A 243 -72.87 14.57 -47.93
CA SER A 243 -74.09 14.20 -47.22
C SER A 243 -75.14 13.67 -48.19
N MET A 244 -75.90 12.67 -47.74
CA MET A 244 -77.03 12.10 -48.49
C MET A 244 -78.33 12.72 -47.98
N GLY A 245 -78.89 13.65 -48.77
CA GLY A 245 -80.18 14.29 -48.48
C GLY A 245 -81.33 13.72 -49.32
N PRO A 246 -82.58 14.13 -49.05
CA PRO A 246 -83.76 13.70 -49.82
C PRO A 246 -83.72 14.06 -51.32
N ASP A 247 -82.86 15.01 -51.72
CA ASP A 247 -82.67 15.46 -53.10
C ASP A 247 -81.39 14.89 -53.79
N GLY A 248 -80.75 13.89 -53.18
CA GLY A 248 -79.53 13.24 -53.70
C GLY A 248 -78.26 13.58 -52.92
N GLU A 249 -77.11 13.18 -53.47
CA GLU A 249 -75.77 13.41 -52.89
C GLU A 249 -75.38 14.88 -53.00
N THR A 250 -75.11 15.54 -51.88
CA THR A 250 -74.61 16.92 -51.81
C THR A 250 -73.19 16.94 -51.26
N SER A 251 -72.24 17.37 -52.09
CA SER A 251 -70.82 17.51 -51.72
C SER A 251 -70.45 18.99 -51.55
N VAL A 252 -69.91 19.31 -50.38
CA VAL A 252 -69.49 20.66 -49.98
C VAL A 252 -68.02 20.62 -49.58
N LEU A 253 -67.23 21.57 -50.08
CA LEU A 253 -65.84 21.78 -49.63
C LEU A 253 -65.83 22.83 -48.52
N GLN A 254 -65.24 22.49 -47.38
CA GLN A 254 -65.07 23.39 -46.25
C GLN A 254 -63.59 23.68 -46.03
N ASP A 255 -63.24 24.96 -45.95
CA ASP A 255 -61.94 25.39 -45.44
C ASP A 255 -62.01 25.44 -43.91
N ARG A 256 -61.27 24.55 -43.21
CA ARG A 256 -61.30 24.47 -41.74
C ARG A 256 -60.68 25.68 -41.05
N LYS A 257 -59.81 26.44 -41.72
CA LYS A 257 -59.14 27.62 -41.15
C LYS A 257 -60.06 28.84 -41.18
N SER A 258 -60.83 29.02 -42.25
CA SER A 258 -61.77 30.14 -42.38
C SER A 258 -63.23 29.79 -42.04
N GLY A 259 -63.56 28.51 -41.95
CA GLY A 259 -64.92 28.00 -41.75
C GLY A 259 -65.85 28.18 -42.95
N LYS A 260 -65.33 28.67 -44.08
CA LYS A 260 -66.14 28.92 -45.29
C LYS A 260 -66.46 27.61 -46.00
N GLN A 261 -67.71 27.49 -46.42
CA GLN A 261 -68.23 26.33 -47.14
C GLN A 261 -68.53 26.72 -48.58
N TYR A 262 -68.14 25.84 -49.50
CA TYR A 262 -68.30 26.03 -50.93
C TYR A 262 -69.00 24.82 -51.54
N SER A 263 -70.21 25.04 -52.04
CA SER A 263 -71.02 24.02 -52.72
C SER A 263 -70.48 23.75 -54.12
N ILE A 264 -70.09 22.50 -54.38
CA ILE A 264 -69.60 22.08 -55.70
C ILE A 264 -70.72 22.21 -56.75
N LYS A 265 -71.97 21.95 -56.34
CA LYS A 265 -73.17 22.07 -57.19
C LYS A 265 -73.40 23.51 -57.64
N ASP A 266 -73.18 24.47 -56.74
CA ASP A 266 -73.34 25.91 -57.06
C ASP A 266 -72.19 26.41 -57.94
N ALA A 267 -70.96 25.93 -57.73
CA ALA A 267 -69.82 26.28 -58.58
C ALA A 267 -69.97 25.80 -60.04
N LEU A 268 -70.62 24.65 -60.28
CA LEU A 268 -70.99 24.20 -61.63
C LEU A 268 -72.08 25.08 -62.26
N LYS A 269 -73.11 25.42 -61.48
CA LYS A 269 -74.23 26.25 -61.94
C LYS A 269 -73.79 27.67 -62.31
N GLU A 270 -72.84 28.22 -61.55
CA GLU A 270 -72.27 29.55 -61.77
C GLU A 270 -71.13 29.56 -62.81
N GLY A 271 -70.79 28.41 -63.40
CA GLY A 271 -69.76 28.30 -64.44
C GLY A 271 -68.32 28.49 -63.95
N ARG A 272 -68.09 28.50 -62.63
CA ARG A 272 -66.75 28.56 -62.01
C ARG A 272 -65.99 27.24 -62.18
N LEU A 273 -66.74 26.14 -62.24
CA LEU A 273 -66.23 24.79 -62.46
C LEU A 273 -66.82 24.21 -63.74
N THR A 274 -66.02 23.49 -64.52
CA THR A 274 -66.50 22.72 -65.69
C THR A 274 -66.68 21.25 -65.32
N GLU A 275 -67.57 20.55 -66.02
CA GLU A 275 -67.78 19.10 -65.85
C GLU A 275 -66.48 18.30 -66.00
N TYR A 276 -65.58 18.76 -66.88
CA TYR A 276 -64.25 18.18 -67.09
C TYR A 276 -63.35 18.27 -65.85
N ASN A 277 -63.35 19.41 -65.15
CA ASN A 277 -62.56 19.60 -63.94
C ASN A 277 -63.07 18.72 -62.78
N LEU A 278 -64.40 18.61 -62.64
CA LEU A 278 -65.02 17.69 -61.67
C LEU A 278 -64.63 16.23 -61.96
N GLN A 279 -64.62 15.83 -63.22
CA GLN A 279 -64.26 14.46 -63.60
C GLN A 279 -62.78 14.16 -63.36
N LYS A 280 -61.88 15.13 -63.56
CA LYS A 280 -60.46 14.98 -63.18
C LYS A 280 -60.27 14.83 -61.68
N TYR A 281 -60.97 15.62 -60.88
CA TYR A 281 -60.95 15.52 -59.42
C TYR A 281 -61.45 14.15 -58.95
N LYS A 282 -62.60 13.70 -59.44
CA LYS A 282 -63.16 12.36 -59.10
C LYS A 282 -62.25 11.20 -59.54
N GLN A 283 -61.41 11.38 -60.56
CA GLN A 283 -60.39 10.40 -60.98
C GLN A 283 -59.07 10.49 -60.18
N GLY A 284 -58.96 11.39 -59.20
CA GLY A 284 -57.74 11.63 -58.43
C GLY A 284 -56.61 12.31 -59.21
N LYS A 285 -56.91 12.87 -60.39
CA LYS A 285 -55.92 13.53 -61.28
C LYS A 285 -55.76 15.03 -61.02
N MET A 286 -56.45 15.55 -60.01
CA MET A 286 -56.42 16.94 -59.56
C MET A 286 -56.48 16.93 -58.03
N ALA A 287 -55.59 17.67 -57.38
CA ALA A 287 -55.55 17.74 -55.92
C ALA A 287 -56.74 18.55 -55.38
N ILE A 288 -57.22 18.22 -54.17
CA ILE A 288 -58.34 18.94 -53.54
C ILE A 288 -58.04 20.43 -53.36
N SER A 289 -56.79 20.82 -53.14
CA SER A 289 -56.36 22.21 -53.04
C SER A 289 -56.51 22.98 -54.36
N GLU A 290 -56.12 22.35 -55.48
CA GLU A 290 -56.31 22.89 -56.83
C GLU A 290 -57.80 22.96 -57.20
N PHE A 291 -58.56 21.92 -56.84
CA PHE A 291 -60.00 21.85 -57.06
C PHE A 291 -60.77 22.87 -56.22
N ALA A 292 -60.40 23.07 -54.95
CA ALA A 292 -61.01 24.04 -54.05
C ALA A 292 -60.81 25.48 -54.51
N LEU A 293 -59.66 25.82 -55.09
CA LEU A 293 -59.41 27.14 -55.71
C LEU A 293 -60.36 27.41 -56.89
N LEU A 294 -60.60 26.39 -57.73
CA LEU A 294 -61.57 26.48 -58.84
C LEU A 294 -63.01 26.64 -58.32
N VAL A 295 -63.36 25.92 -57.26
CA VAL A 295 -64.69 26.01 -56.63
C VAL A 295 -64.89 27.36 -55.93
N ALA A 296 -63.85 27.92 -55.30
CA ALA A 296 -63.89 29.21 -54.59
C ALA A 296 -63.75 30.44 -55.51
N GLY A 297 -63.29 30.27 -56.76
CA GLY A 297 -63.28 31.32 -57.79
C GLY A 297 -62.08 32.28 -57.79
N ASP A 298 -60.94 31.90 -57.21
CA ASP A 298 -59.73 32.76 -57.16
C ASP A 298 -58.79 32.47 -58.37
N ASN A 299 -58.66 33.42 -59.31
CA ASN A 299 -57.91 33.28 -60.57
C ASN A 299 -56.45 33.80 -60.49
N ARG A 300 -55.79 33.67 -59.34
CA ARG A 300 -54.38 34.09 -59.20
C ARG A 300 -53.44 33.06 -59.85
N LYS A 301 -52.88 33.42 -61.01
CA LYS A 301 -51.81 32.65 -61.69
C LYS A 301 -50.60 32.50 -60.77
N GLN A 302 -50.14 31.26 -60.59
CA GLN A 302 -48.88 31.00 -59.89
C GLN A 302 -47.67 31.52 -60.70
N PRO A 303 -46.64 32.10 -60.05
CA PRO A 303 -45.34 32.32 -60.68
C PRO A 303 -44.58 31.00 -60.81
N GLN A 304 -43.96 30.80 -61.97
CA GLN A 304 -43.11 29.67 -62.32
C GLN A 304 -41.86 29.61 -61.43
N TYR A 305 -41.57 28.44 -60.85
CA TYR A 305 -40.27 28.18 -60.23
C TYR A 305 -39.33 27.49 -61.23
N ASN A 306 -38.24 28.18 -61.53
CA ASN A 306 -37.09 27.66 -62.25
C ASN A 306 -36.29 26.70 -61.37
N SER A 307 -35.87 25.60 -61.99
CA SER A 307 -34.99 24.56 -61.45
C SER A 307 -33.53 25.00 -61.54
N VAL A 308 -32.78 24.89 -60.44
CA VAL A 308 -31.29 24.91 -60.41
C VAL A 308 -30.85 24.01 -59.25
N THR A 309 -30.58 22.71 -59.46
CA THR A 309 -29.24 22.10 -59.69
C THR A 309 -28.04 22.71 -58.94
N GLN A 310 -27.68 22.01 -57.85
CA GLN A 310 -26.35 21.63 -57.33
C GLN A 310 -25.07 22.37 -57.78
N ASN A 311 -24.22 22.56 -56.75
CA ASN A 311 -22.73 22.59 -56.68
C ASN A 311 -22.21 23.92 -56.11
N THR A 312 -21.29 24.00 -55.16
CA THR A 312 -20.24 23.09 -54.65
C THR A 312 -19.57 23.79 -53.48
N ILE A 313 -19.33 23.14 -52.32
CA ILE A 313 -18.17 23.47 -51.45
C ILE A 313 -17.59 22.18 -50.86
N THR A 314 -16.27 22.14 -50.92
CA THR A 314 -15.25 21.14 -50.58
C THR A 314 -15.21 20.65 -49.13
N PRO A 315 -14.59 19.48 -48.86
CA PRO A 315 -14.54 18.85 -47.55
C PRO A 315 -13.38 19.38 -46.68
N VAL A 316 -13.66 19.72 -45.42
CA VAL A 316 -12.61 19.91 -44.40
C VAL A 316 -12.54 18.68 -43.52
N LYS A 317 -11.36 18.06 -43.55
CA LYS A 317 -10.94 16.89 -42.79
C LYS A 317 -11.06 17.13 -41.29
N SER A 318 -11.63 16.15 -40.60
CA SER A 318 -11.50 15.94 -39.17
C SER A 318 -10.03 15.70 -38.78
N ALA A 319 -9.54 16.47 -37.83
CA ALA A 319 -8.26 16.23 -37.18
C ALA A 319 -8.41 15.09 -36.14
N PRO A 320 -7.45 14.16 -36.04
CA PRO A 320 -7.38 13.23 -34.93
C PRO A 320 -6.79 13.94 -33.71
N SER A 321 -7.51 13.90 -32.59
CA SER A 321 -7.00 14.33 -31.29
C SER A 321 -5.92 13.35 -30.81
N ALA A 322 -4.67 13.61 -31.16
CA ALA A 322 -3.50 12.99 -30.55
C ALA A 322 -2.78 14.05 -29.71
N SER A 323 -3.13 14.14 -28.43
CA SER A 323 -2.23 14.75 -27.44
C SER A 323 -1.37 13.64 -26.86
N THR A 324 -0.21 13.43 -27.46
CA THR A 324 0.92 12.67 -26.90
C THR A 324 1.43 13.37 -25.65
N THR A 325 0.78 13.14 -24.52
CA THR A 325 1.45 13.16 -23.21
C THR A 325 2.12 11.80 -23.05
N GLU A 326 3.45 11.78 -22.86
CA GLU A 326 4.16 10.53 -22.55
C GLU A 326 3.47 9.87 -21.34
N GLU A 327 2.85 8.71 -21.55
CA GLU A 327 2.15 8.01 -20.48
C GLU A 327 3.19 7.55 -19.45
N ILE A 328 3.22 8.20 -18.28
CA ILE A 328 4.11 7.84 -17.18
C ILE A 328 3.61 6.51 -16.61
N LEU A 329 4.32 5.43 -16.92
CA LEU A 329 3.98 4.09 -16.46
C LEU A 329 4.34 3.92 -14.96
N PRO A 330 3.58 3.12 -14.20
CA PRO A 330 3.97 2.75 -12.84
C PRO A 330 5.23 1.87 -12.88
N VAL A 331 5.92 1.75 -11.74
CA VAL A 331 7.09 0.86 -11.59
C VAL A 331 6.72 -0.55 -12.07
N ALA A 332 7.31 -1.01 -13.17
CA ALA A 332 6.93 -2.25 -13.84
C ALA A 332 7.61 -3.49 -13.23
N GLY A 333 8.82 -3.31 -12.73
CA GLY A 333 9.66 -4.40 -12.26
C GLY A 333 10.94 -3.92 -11.58
N VAL A 334 11.90 -4.83 -11.47
CA VAL A 334 13.20 -4.58 -10.85
C VAL A 334 14.30 -4.93 -11.85
N ILE A 335 15.32 -4.08 -11.95
CA ILE A 335 16.53 -4.35 -12.73
C ILE A 335 17.70 -4.60 -11.78
N ASP A 336 18.38 -5.73 -11.93
CA ASP A 336 19.63 -5.96 -11.20
C ASP A 336 20.75 -5.18 -11.88
N THR A 337 21.28 -4.19 -11.17
CA THR A 337 22.34 -3.30 -11.66
C THR A 337 23.68 -3.99 -11.88
N ASN A 338 23.86 -5.23 -11.40
CA ASN A 338 25.09 -6.00 -11.62
C ASN A 338 25.04 -6.80 -12.93
N THR A 339 23.87 -7.25 -13.35
CA THR A 339 23.68 -8.15 -14.50
C THR A 339 22.89 -7.50 -15.63
N ASP A 340 22.34 -6.30 -15.41
CA ASP A 340 21.37 -5.60 -16.26
C ASP A 340 20.15 -6.45 -16.65
N THR A 341 19.84 -7.48 -15.84
CA THR A 341 18.68 -8.34 -16.07
C THR A 341 17.43 -7.78 -15.39
N CYS A 342 16.34 -7.70 -16.14
CA CYS A 342 15.03 -7.28 -15.63
C CYS A 342 14.22 -8.47 -15.09
N PHE A 343 13.55 -8.25 -13.96
CA PHE A 343 12.72 -9.24 -13.29
C PHE A 343 11.34 -8.66 -12.99
N THR A 344 10.31 -9.50 -13.12
CA THR A 344 8.97 -9.19 -12.58
C THR A 344 9.04 -9.00 -11.06
N ILE A 345 8.13 -8.22 -10.49
CA ILE A 345 8.13 -7.93 -9.04
C ILE A 345 8.14 -9.23 -8.21
N ARG A 346 7.33 -10.23 -8.59
CA ARG A 346 7.36 -11.56 -7.96
C ARG A 346 8.72 -12.25 -8.12
N SER A 347 9.27 -12.28 -9.34
CA SER A 347 10.57 -12.91 -9.60
C SER A 347 11.72 -12.25 -8.83
N ALA A 348 11.67 -10.93 -8.65
CA ALA A 348 12.62 -10.16 -7.87
C ALA A 348 12.50 -10.46 -6.37
N THR A 349 11.28 -10.61 -5.87
CA THR A 349 10.98 -11.00 -4.48
C THR A 349 11.52 -12.39 -4.18
N LEU A 350 11.27 -13.38 -5.06
CA LEU A 350 11.79 -14.74 -4.93
C LEU A 350 13.32 -14.81 -4.92
N ARG A 351 13.97 -13.90 -5.67
CA ARG A 351 15.43 -13.74 -5.70
C ARG A 351 15.98 -12.86 -4.58
N LYS A 352 15.13 -12.39 -3.67
CA LYS A 352 15.50 -11.50 -2.55
C LYS A 352 16.19 -10.21 -3.00
N LEU A 353 15.88 -9.71 -4.20
CA LEU A 353 16.35 -8.41 -4.67
C LEU A 353 15.59 -7.26 -3.98
N ILE A 354 14.34 -7.51 -3.61
CA ILE A 354 13.47 -6.60 -2.87
C ILE A 354 12.77 -7.35 -1.74
N ASP A 355 12.39 -6.65 -0.68
CA ASP A 355 11.63 -7.25 0.40
C ASP A 355 10.14 -7.44 0.04
N PRO A 356 9.45 -8.42 0.64
CA PRO A 356 8.04 -8.69 0.33
C PRO A 356 7.09 -7.52 0.59
N THR A 357 7.42 -6.63 1.52
CA THR A 357 6.57 -5.46 1.82
C THR A 357 6.66 -4.45 0.70
N THR A 358 7.87 -4.14 0.24
CA THR A 358 8.11 -3.29 -0.94
C THR A 358 7.45 -3.90 -2.19
N ALA A 359 7.66 -5.19 -2.43
CA ALA A 359 7.04 -5.89 -3.55
C ALA A 359 5.51 -5.74 -3.58
N GLN A 360 4.88 -5.92 -2.42
CA GLN A 360 3.45 -5.76 -2.26
C GLN A 360 2.99 -4.32 -2.56
N LYS A 361 3.75 -3.30 -2.18
CA LYS A 361 3.43 -1.89 -2.47
C LYS A 361 3.51 -1.55 -3.95
N LEU A 362 4.54 -2.05 -4.62
CA LEU A 362 4.69 -1.88 -6.07
C LEU A 362 3.55 -2.57 -6.83
N LEU A 363 3.17 -3.78 -6.43
CA LEU A 363 2.02 -4.49 -7.02
C LEU A 363 0.68 -3.80 -6.73
N GLU A 364 0.49 -3.26 -5.53
CA GLU A 364 -0.69 -2.45 -5.18
C GLU A 364 -0.80 -1.21 -6.08
N ALA A 365 0.32 -0.53 -6.35
CA ALA A 365 0.37 0.62 -7.26
C ALA A 365 0.06 0.24 -8.72
N GLN A 366 0.57 -0.89 -9.22
CA GLN A 366 0.23 -1.41 -10.55
C GLN A 366 -1.27 -1.74 -10.66
N ALA A 367 -1.82 -2.47 -9.68
CA ALA A 367 -3.23 -2.81 -9.64
C ALA A 367 -4.13 -1.56 -9.63
N ALA A 368 -3.76 -0.53 -8.87
CA ALA A 368 -4.50 0.73 -8.78
C ALA A 368 -4.42 1.60 -10.05
N THR A 369 -3.47 1.36 -10.95
CA THR A 369 -3.21 2.18 -12.15
C THR A 369 -3.56 1.48 -13.47
N GLY A 370 -4.14 0.27 -13.43
CA GLY A 370 -4.66 -0.41 -14.62
C GLY A 370 -4.38 -1.91 -14.70
N GLY A 371 -3.66 -2.48 -13.73
CA GLY A 371 -3.42 -3.93 -13.66
C GLY A 371 -1.94 -4.28 -13.52
N ILE A 372 -1.68 -5.57 -13.29
CA ILE A 372 -0.33 -6.09 -13.09
C ILE A 372 0.39 -6.17 -14.44
N ILE A 373 1.59 -5.61 -14.50
CA ILE A 373 2.39 -5.55 -15.73
C ILE A 373 3.20 -6.84 -15.89
N ASP A 374 3.12 -7.44 -17.07
CA ASP A 374 4.07 -8.47 -17.50
C ASP A 374 5.16 -7.83 -18.36
N ILE A 375 6.40 -7.91 -17.88
CA ILE A 375 7.55 -7.27 -18.52
C ILE A 375 7.88 -7.94 -19.86
N THR A 376 7.54 -9.23 -20.00
CA THR A 376 7.91 -10.04 -21.17
C THR A 376 7.20 -9.57 -22.44
N ASN A 377 5.92 -9.20 -22.32
CA ASN A 377 5.07 -8.77 -23.44
C ASN A 377 4.54 -7.34 -23.30
N LYS A 378 4.89 -6.65 -22.21
CA LYS A 378 4.47 -5.28 -21.89
C LYS A 378 2.95 -5.13 -21.70
N GLU A 379 2.21 -6.22 -21.53
CA GLU A 379 0.78 -6.19 -21.34
C GLU A 379 0.42 -6.02 -19.86
N ARG A 380 -0.77 -5.48 -19.61
CA ARG A 380 -1.37 -5.39 -18.28
C ARG A 380 -2.47 -6.42 -18.13
N TYR A 381 -2.47 -7.12 -17.00
CA TYR A 381 -3.47 -8.12 -16.68
C TYR A 381 -4.27 -7.71 -15.45
N THR A 382 -5.55 -8.07 -15.44
CA THR A 382 -6.36 -8.02 -14.21
C THR A 382 -5.70 -8.91 -13.15
N VAL A 383 -5.89 -8.57 -11.88
CA VAL A 383 -5.28 -9.28 -10.75
C VAL A 383 -5.59 -10.79 -10.80
N HIS A 384 -6.82 -11.17 -11.17
CA HIS A 384 -7.18 -12.57 -11.35
C HIS A 384 -6.40 -13.25 -12.49
N LYS A 385 -6.28 -12.61 -13.66
CA LYS A 385 -5.50 -13.15 -14.79
C LYS A 385 -4.01 -13.24 -14.43
N ALA A 386 -3.49 -12.24 -13.70
CA ALA A 386 -2.11 -12.20 -13.25
C ALA A 386 -1.79 -13.36 -12.28
N ALA A 387 -2.73 -13.73 -11.40
CA ALA A 387 -2.58 -14.91 -10.53
C ALA A 387 -2.50 -16.21 -11.34
N THR A 388 -3.41 -16.41 -12.30
CA THR A 388 -3.40 -17.60 -13.17
C THR A 388 -2.11 -17.72 -14.00
N ARG A 389 -1.52 -16.59 -14.39
CA ARG A 389 -0.23 -16.54 -15.11
C ARG A 389 1.00 -16.62 -14.20
N GLY A 390 0.81 -16.67 -12.88
CA GLY A 390 1.91 -16.71 -11.93
C GLY A 390 2.73 -15.43 -11.82
N LEU A 391 2.15 -14.27 -12.14
CA LEU A 391 2.81 -12.96 -11.98
C LEU A 391 2.76 -12.43 -10.54
N ILE A 392 1.82 -12.93 -9.74
CA ILE A 392 1.63 -12.61 -8.31
C ILE A 392 1.48 -13.89 -7.50
N GLU A 393 1.64 -13.82 -6.18
CA GLU A 393 1.38 -14.94 -5.28
C GLU A 393 -0.08 -14.99 -4.85
N ASP A 394 -0.62 -16.19 -4.59
CA ASP A 394 -2.01 -16.36 -4.13
C ASP A 394 -2.28 -15.66 -2.80
N SER A 395 -1.26 -15.55 -1.95
CA SER A 395 -1.28 -14.83 -0.67
C SER A 395 -1.58 -13.33 -0.85
N GLN A 396 -1.24 -12.76 -2.00
CA GLN A 396 -1.38 -11.33 -2.31
C GLN A 396 -2.73 -11.01 -2.99
N LEU A 397 -3.43 -12.03 -3.50
CA LEU A 397 -4.61 -11.89 -4.36
C LEU A 397 -5.68 -10.96 -3.78
N GLN A 398 -6.11 -11.19 -2.54
CA GLN A 398 -7.17 -10.41 -1.90
C GLN A 398 -6.78 -8.94 -1.71
N ARG A 399 -5.52 -8.67 -1.35
CA ARG A 399 -5.03 -7.29 -1.18
C ARG A 399 -4.96 -6.56 -2.51
N LEU A 400 -4.49 -7.25 -3.55
CA LEU A 400 -4.40 -6.69 -4.90
C LEU A 400 -5.78 -6.48 -5.53
N LEU A 401 -6.77 -7.35 -5.27
CA LEU A 401 -8.15 -7.12 -5.69
C LEU A 401 -8.74 -5.84 -5.06
N ASN A 402 -8.42 -5.57 -3.79
CA ASN A 402 -8.81 -4.33 -3.14
C ASN A 402 -8.12 -3.10 -3.74
N ALA A 403 -6.86 -3.22 -4.16
CA ALA A 403 -6.17 -2.16 -4.91
C ALA A 403 -6.74 -1.99 -6.32
N GLN A 404 -7.11 -3.08 -7.01
CA GLN A 404 -7.70 -3.03 -8.35
C GLN A 404 -9.03 -2.26 -8.38
N LYS A 405 -9.81 -2.28 -7.30
CA LYS A 405 -11.02 -1.44 -7.15
C LYS A 405 -10.73 0.04 -7.30
N ALA A 406 -9.51 0.49 -7.04
CA ALA A 406 -9.13 1.88 -7.29
C ALA A 406 -9.12 2.24 -8.78
N PHE A 407 -8.91 1.25 -9.65
CA PHE A 407 -8.97 1.42 -11.10
C PHE A 407 -10.36 1.07 -11.67
N SER A 408 -10.93 -0.06 -11.28
CA SER A 408 -12.24 -0.52 -11.80
C SER A 408 -13.44 0.21 -11.19
N GLY A 409 -13.24 0.94 -10.10
CA GLY A 409 -14.29 1.59 -9.32
C GLY A 409 -14.75 0.75 -8.12
N VAL A 410 -15.28 1.45 -7.12
CA VAL A 410 -15.90 0.87 -5.93
C VAL A 410 -17.41 0.87 -6.13
N GLU A 411 -18.00 -0.31 -6.23
CA GLU A 411 -19.44 -0.46 -6.39
C GLU A 411 -20.17 -0.07 -5.10
N GLU A 412 -21.09 0.89 -5.20
CA GLU A 412 -22.00 1.25 -4.12
C GLU A 412 -23.16 0.25 -4.03
N PRO A 413 -23.38 -0.45 -2.90
CA PRO A 413 -24.37 -1.53 -2.80
C PRO A 413 -25.81 -1.15 -3.14
N MET A 414 -26.17 0.13 -2.94
CA MET A 414 -27.55 0.60 -3.11
C MET A 414 -27.86 1.04 -4.54
N THR A 415 -26.92 1.73 -5.18
CA THR A 415 -27.08 2.32 -6.52
C THR A 415 -26.45 1.47 -7.61
N ARG A 416 -25.58 0.51 -7.25
CA ARG A 416 -24.65 -0.21 -8.13
C ARG A 416 -23.77 0.71 -8.97
N GLU A 417 -23.62 1.96 -8.54
CA GLU A 417 -22.76 2.93 -9.20
C GLU A 417 -21.29 2.62 -8.87
N CYS A 418 -20.43 2.66 -9.89
CA CYS A 418 -18.99 2.55 -9.72
C CYS A 418 -18.40 3.93 -9.35
N LEU A 419 -18.03 4.08 -8.09
CA LEU A 419 -17.44 5.29 -7.54
C LEU A 419 -15.93 5.32 -7.77
N SER A 420 -15.38 6.50 -8.04
CA SER A 420 -13.94 6.73 -8.00
C SER A 420 -13.39 6.61 -6.57
N VAL A 421 -12.06 6.50 -6.42
CA VAL A 421 -11.43 6.34 -5.11
C VAL A 421 -11.77 7.50 -4.16
N GLY A 422 -11.71 8.74 -4.65
CA GLY A 422 -12.01 9.91 -3.83
C GLY A 422 -13.48 9.97 -3.39
N GLU A 423 -14.42 9.65 -4.29
CA GLU A 423 -15.85 9.53 -3.95
C GLU A 423 -16.10 8.42 -2.94
N ALA A 424 -15.43 7.27 -3.09
CA ALA A 424 -15.54 6.16 -2.17
C ALA A 424 -15.01 6.52 -0.77
N ILE A 425 -13.95 7.33 -0.65
CA ILE A 425 -13.50 7.84 0.65
C ILE A 425 -14.55 8.79 1.25
N GLN A 426 -15.04 9.75 0.47
CA GLN A 426 -16.02 10.74 0.92
C GLN A 426 -17.32 10.09 1.42
N LYS A 427 -17.77 9.02 0.75
CA LYS A 427 -18.94 8.22 1.15
C LYS A 427 -18.65 7.13 2.19
N GLY A 428 -17.40 6.95 2.61
CA GLY A 428 -17.00 5.97 3.64
C GLY A 428 -16.91 4.52 3.15
N TRP A 429 -16.92 4.27 1.84
CA TRP A 429 -16.76 2.94 1.24
C TRP A 429 -15.30 2.47 1.19
N MET A 430 -14.33 3.39 1.33
CA MET A 430 -12.90 3.05 1.42
C MET A 430 -12.21 3.81 2.55
N ARG A 431 -11.28 3.14 3.25
CA ARG A 431 -10.44 3.76 4.28
C ARG A 431 -9.45 4.77 3.66
N LYS A 432 -9.48 6.01 4.14
CA LYS A 432 -8.60 7.10 3.68
C LYS A 432 -7.11 6.71 3.65
N ASP A 433 -6.60 6.08 4.71
CA ASP A 433 -5.17 5.71 4.85
C ASP A 433 -4.62 4.84 3.70
N THR A 434 -5.47 4.00 3.10
CA THR A 434 -5.06 3.11 2.02
C THR A 434 -5.41 3.68 0.66
N ALA A 435 -6.55 4.36 0.58
CA ALA A 435 -7.05 4.98 -0.64
C ALA A 435 -6.15 6.11 -1.15
N ILE A 436 -5.58 6.92 -0.24
CA ILE A 436 -4.69 8.03 -0.62
C ILE A 436 -3.47 7.53 -1.40
N ARG A 437 -2.89 6.38 -1.04
CA ARG A 437 -1.75 5.77 -1.75
C ARG A 437 -2.10 5.33 -3.17
N TYR A 438 -3.33 4.84 -3.37
CA TYR A 438 -3.79 4.48 -4.71
C TYR A 438 -3.98 5.74 -5.56
N MET A 439 -4.53 6.81 -4.99
CA MET A 439 -4.66 8.10 -5.66
C MET A 439 -3.30 8.75 -5.94
N GLU A 440 -2.32 8.64 -5.04
CA GLU A 440 -0.93 9.07 -5.26
C GLU A 440 -0.33 8.36 -6.48
N ALA A 441 -0.46 7.04 -6.55
CA ALA A 441 0.02 6.26 -7.69
C ALA A 441 -0.67 6.65 -9.00
N GLN A 442 -1.98 6.90 -8.99
CA GLN A 442 -2.72 7.38 -10.16
C GLN A 442 -2.27 8.78 -10.58
N TYR A 443 -2.19 9.71 -9.64
CA TYR A 443 -1.76 11.09 -9.86
C TYR A 443 -0.37 11.16 -10.49
N LEU A 444 0.60 10.43 -9.92
CA LEU A 444 1.98 10.38 -10.41
C LEU A 444 2.11 9.70 -11.79
N THR A 445 1.12 8.90 -12.20
CA THR A 445 1.08 8.21 -13.50
C THR A 445 0.17 8.90 -14.52
N GLY A 446 -0.11 10.20 -14.34
CA GLY A 446 -0.80 11.03 -15.34
C GLY A 446 -2.24 11.44 -14.99
N GLY A 447 -2.68 11.24 -13.75
CA GLY A 447 -3.96 11.76 -13.26
C GLY A 447 -4.86 10.69 -12.62
N LEU A 448 -5.91 11.16 -11.94
CA LEU A 448 -6.84 10.31 -11.21
C LEU A 448 -7.73 9.52 -12.17
N VAL A 449 -8.05 8.28 -11.83
CA VAL A 449 -8.82 7.40 -12.71
C VAL A 449 -10.32 7.63 -12.48
N ASN A 450 -11.05 7.87 -13.57
CA ASN A 450 -12.50 7.83 -13.58
C ASN A 450 -12.98 6.43 -14.02
N PRO A 451 -13.58 5.63 -13.12
CA PRO A 451 -13.97 4.26 -13.43
C PRO A 451 -15.13 4.15 -14.43
N LYS A 452 -15.93 5.21 -14.63
CA LYS A 452 -17.08 5.18 -15.56
C LYS A 452 -16.69 5.10 -17.02
N ASN A 453 -15.59 5.77 -17.39
CA ASN A 453 -15.11 5.86 -18.77
C ASN A 453 -13.66 5.36 -18.93
N GLY A 454 -13.01 4.96 -17.83
CA GLY A 454 -11.61 4.51 -17.82
C GLY A 454 -10.59 5.62 -18.14
N SER A 455 -11.03 6.88 -18.19
CA SER A 455 -10.15 8.01 -18.53
C SER A 455 -9.39 8.52 -17.31
N ARG A 456 -8.24 9.15 -17.55
CA ARG A 456 -7.51 9.90 -16.55
C ARG A 456 -7.97 11.34 -16.52
N VAL A 457 -8.20 11.85 -15.32
CA VAL A 457 -8.72 13.19 -15.05
C VAL A 457 -7.65 13.98 -14.32
N SER A 458 -7.45 15.24 -14.71
CA SER A 458 -6.51 16.13 -14.02
C SER A 458 -6.99 16.40 -12.59
N ILE A 459 -6.07 16.78 -11.69
CA ILE A 459 -6.43 17.04 -10.30
C ILE A 459 -7.44 18.19 -10.14
N PHE A 460 -7.37 19.20 -11.04
CA PHE A 460 -8.29 20.33 -11.04
C PHE A 460 -9.67 19.94 -11.57
N ASP A 461 -9.72 19.15 -12.64
CA ASP A 461 -10.99 18.65 -13.18
C ASP A 461 -11.66 17.69 -12.18
N ALA A 462 -10.88 16.86 -11.49
CA ALA A 462 -11.37 15.96 -10.45
C ALA A 462 -11.95 16.71 -9.24
N LEU A 463 -11.41 17.89 -8.89
CA LEU A 463 -12.01 18.76 -7.88
C LEU A 463 -13.31 19.41 -8.41
N GLY A 464 -13.30 19.88 -9.66
CA GLY A 464 -14.46 20.49 -10.30
C GLY A 464 -15.66 19.54 -10.43
N THR A 465 -15.39 18.26 -10.73
CA THR A 465 -16.40 17.19 -10.81
C THR A 465 -16.72 16.55 -9.45
N LYS A 466 -16.13 17.04 -8.36
CA LYS A 466 -16.28 16.53 -6.98
C LYS A 466 -15.83 15.06 -6.78
N MET A 467 -14.98 14.55 -7.66
CA MET A 467 -14.35 13.24 -7.48
C MET A 467 -13.45 13.21 -6.24
N ILE A 468 -12.82 14.34 -5.91
CA ILE A 468 -12.01 14.53 -4.70
C ILE A 468 -12.47 15.81 -3.97
N ASP A 469 -12.15 15.88 -2.67
CA ASP A 469 -12.32 17.11 -1.89
C ASP A 469 -11.04 17.96 -1.90
N SER A 470 -11.15 19.20 -1.40
CA SER A 470 -10.02 20.14 -1.33
C SER A 470 -8.90 19.67 -0.39
N THR A 471 -9.20 18.80 0.58
CA THR A 471 -8.21 18.25 1.51
C THR A 471 -7.34 17.19 0.83
N MET A 472 -7.97 16.29 0.06
CA MET A 472 -7.32 15.27 -0.75
C MET A 472 -6.48 15.90 -1.86
N MET A 473 -6.97 16.95 -2.52
CA MET A 473 -6.16 17.70 -3.50
C MET A 473 -4.85 18.20 -2.87
N ARG A 474 -4.93 18.84 -1.69
CA ARG A 474 -3.75 19.39 -1.02
C ARG A 474 -2.79 18.29 -0.57
N GLU A 475 -3.29 17.16 -0.06
CA GLU A 475 -2.48 16.00 0.29
C GLU A 475 -1.76 15.42 -0.94
N LEU A 476 -2.46 15.29 -2.07
CA LEU A 476 -1.88 14.78 -3.32
C LEU A 476 -0.85 15.73 -3.95
N GLN A 477 -0.96 17.05 -3.73
CA GLN A 477 0.02 18.03 -4.21
C GLN A 477 1.23 18.18 -3.28
N ALA A 478 1.03 17.96 -1.98
CA ALA A 478 2.08 18.11 -0.98
C ALA A 478 3.00 16.88 -0.96
N GLU A 479 4.05 16.88 -1.79
CA GLU A 479 5.01 15.76 -1.88
C GLU A 479 5.71 15.43 -0.55
N SER A 480 5.83 16.41 0.35
CA SER A 480 6.36 16.22 1.71
C SER A 480 5.47 15.36 2.60
N SER A 481 4.18 15.22 2.25
CA SER A 481 3.19 14.43 2.98
C SER A 481 3.11 12.97 2.52
N TYR A 482 3.74 12.63 1.38
CA TYR A 482 3.72 11.28 0.84
C TYR A 482 4.34 10.27 1.80
N ILE A 483 3.66 9.14 1.96
CA ILE A 483 4.05 8.08 2.88
C ILE A 483 5.33 7.39 2.38
N LYS A 484 6.32 7.23 3.26
CA LYS A 484 7.56 6.51 3.00
C LYS A 484 7.45 5.03 3.41
N ASP A 485 6.71 4.24 2.63
CA ASP A 485 6.43 2.82 2.91
C ASP A 485 7.13 1.81 1.97
N ILE A 486 8.02 2.30 1.09
CA ILE A 486 8.88 1.48 0.23
C ILE A 486 10.30 1.50 0.79
N VAL A 487 10.98 0.36 0.80
CA VAL A 487 12.42 0.29 1.14
C VAL A 487 13.21 0.28 -0.16
N ASP A 488 14.12 1.24 -0.32
CA ASP A 488 15.01 1.31 -1.47
C ASP A 488 15.91 0.05 -1.51
N PRO A 489 15.89 -0.74 -2.60
CA PRO A 489 16.69 -1.97 -2.71
C PRO A 489 18.20 -1.74 -2.64
N ILE A 490 18.67 -0.53 -2.97
CA ILE A 490 20.10 -0.17 -2.95
C ILE A 490 20.46 0.48 -1.62
N THR A 491 19.84 1.62 -1.29
CA THR A 491 20.21 2.40 -0.10
C THR A 491 19.65 1.85 1.21
N LYS A 492 18.65 0.96 1.14
CA LYS A 492 17.88 0.41 2.28
C LYS A 492 17.11 1.47 3.09
N GLU A 493 17.04 2.71 2.61
CA GLU A 493 16.27 3.77 3.23
C GLU A 493 14.78 3.64 2.90
N ARG A 494 13.93 4.19 3.77
CA ARG A 494 12.49 4.29 3.50
C ARG A 494 12.21 5.49 2.59
N ILE A 495 11.61 5.22 1.43
CA ILE A 495 11.29 6.19 0.39
C ILE A 495 9.79 6.16 0.07
N ASN A 496 9.28 7.24 -0.52
CA ASN A 496 7.91 7.29 -1.02
C ASN A 496 7.81 6.78 -2.47
N TYR A 497 6.59 6.59 -2.98
CA TYR A 497 6.38 6.03 -4.32
C TYR A 497 6.89 6.95 -5.45
N LYS A 498 6.75 8.27 -5.32
CA LYS A 498 7.34 9.24 -6.27
C LYS A 498 8.85 9.07 -6.37
N GLN A 499 9.52 9.04 -5.23
CA GLN A 499 10.96 8.81 -5.12
C GLN A 499 11.39 7.44 -5.67
N ALA A 500 10.52 6.43 -5.64
CA ALA A 500 10.78 5.14 -6.28
C ALA A 500 10.68 5.24 -7.82
N LEU A 501 9.67 5.95 -8.34
CA LEU A 501 9.52 6.24 -9.77
C LEU A 501 10.71 7.05 -10.31
N ASP A 502 11.13 8.10 -9.61
CA ASP A 502 12.25 8.96 -10.03
C ASP A 502 13.59 8.20 -10.09
N ARG A 503 13.74 7.15 -9.27
CA ARG A 503 14.92 6.26 -9.27
C ARG A 503 14.85 5.16 -10.32
N CYS A 504 13.71 4.96 -10.99
CA CYS A 504 13.59 3.92 -11.99
C CYS A 504 14.46 4.19 -13.21
N LYS A 505 15.04 3.12 -13.77
CA LYS A 505 15.71 3.14 -15.07
C LYS A 505 14.76 2.55 -16.11
N LYS A 506 14.68 3.16 -17.29
CA LYS A 506 13.91 2.58 -18.40
C LYS A 506 14.66 1.36 -18.93
N GLU A 507 13.98 0.21 -18.99
CA GLU A 507 14.55 -1.00 -19.60
C GLU A 507 14.82 -0.74 -21.10
N PRO A 508 16.01 -1.08 -21.63
CA PRO A 508 16.40 -0.75 -23.01
C PRO A 508 15.45 -1.27 -24.09
N VAL A 509 14.88 -2.47 -23.90
CA VAL A 509 14.01 -3.12 -24.89
C VAL A 509 12.54 -2.75 -24.68
N SER A 510 12.10 -2.70 -23.41
CA SER A 510 10.69 -2.51 -23.13
C SER A 510 10.27 -1.06 -23.01
N GLY A 511 11.18 -0.18 -22.59
CA GLY A 511 10.90 1.20 -22.18
C GLY A 511 10.20 1.30 -20.81
N LEU A 512 9.92 0.17 -20.15
CA LEU A 512 9.23 0.13 -18.87
C LEU A 512 10.14 0.63 -17.74
N PRO A 513 9.60 1.38 -16.75
CA PRO A 513 10.37 1.86 -15.61
C PRO A 513 10.65 0.72 -14.63
N MET A 514 11.94 0.43 -14.41
CA MET A 514 12.43 -0.63 -13.54
C MET A 514 13.16 -0.04 -12.33
N LEU A 515 12.79 -0.48 -11.13
CA LEU A 515 13.47 -0.08 -9.90
C LEU A 515 14.83 -0.78 -9.81
N PRO A 516 15.95 -0.06 -9.64
CA PRO A 516 17.26 -0.69 -9.57
C PRO A 516 17.47 -1.40 -8.24
N ALA A 517 18.06 -2.60 -8.28
CA ALA A 517 18.48 -3.38 -7.12
C ALA A 517 19.89 -3.95 -7.31
N SER A 518 20.52 -4.41 -6.22
CA SER A 518 21.85 -5.05 -6.25
C SER A 518 21.78 -6.44 -5.63
N SER A 519 22.17 -7.46 -6.39
CA SER A 519 22.28 -8.85 -5.92
C SER A 519 23.48 -9.11 -5.01
N LYS A 520 24.51 -8.24 -5.01
CA LYS A 520 25.72 -8.40 -4.17
C LYS A 520 25.48 -8.07 -2.69
N ASP A 521 24.48 -7.24 -2.40
CA ASP A 521 24.12 -6.81 -1.04
C ASP A 521 22.82 -7.47 -0.55
N SER A 522 22.49 -8.67 -1.04
CA SER A 522 21.27 -9.41 -0.68
C SER A 522 21.36 -10.01 0.74
N GLY A 523 21.69 -9.18 1.73
CA GLY A 523 21.68 -9.48 3.16
C GLY A 523 20.32 -9.21 3.81
N TYR A 524 19.21 -9.58 3.17
CA TYR A 524 17.90 -9.53 3.81
C TYR A 524 17.78 -10.66 4.83
N THR A 525 18.21 -10.39 6.06
CA THR A 525 17.95 -11.24 7.22
C THR A 525 16.47 -11.15 7.59
N TYR A 526 15.75 -12.24 7.38
CA TYR A 526 14.39 -12.41 7.87
C TYR A 526 14.44 -12.50 9.39
N ASN A 527 14.00 -11.47 10.11
CA ASN A 527 13.59 -11.61 11.51
C ASN A 527 12.25 -12.37 11.54
N SER A 528 12.34 -13.69 11.43
CA SER A 528 11.23 -14.62 11.61
C SER A 528 10.94 -14.76 13.10
N THR A 529 10.02 -13.95 13.63
CA THR A 529 9.25 -14.33 14.82
C THR A 529 8.02 -15.12 14.37
N SER A 530 8.26 -16.32 13.85
CA SER A 530 7.23 -17.36 13.75
C SER A 530 6.99 -17.93 15.15
N LYS A 531 6.04 -17.36 15.89
CA LYS A 531 5.39 -18.09 16.98
C LYS A 531 4.30 -18.94 16.38
N TYR A 532 4.62 -20.21 16.18
CA TYR A 532 3.64 -21.29 16.10
C TYR A 532 2.75 -21.23 17.34
N THR A 533 1.45 -21.01 17.14
CA THR A 533 0.43 -21.38 18.13
C THR A 533 -0.35 -22.53 17.51
N ARG A 534 0.04 -23.75 17.87
CA ARG A 534 -0.86 -24.90 17.94
C ARG A 534 -1.65 -24.78 19.24
N PHE A 535 -2.90 -25.25 19.15
CA PHE A 535 -3.97 -25.32 20.16
C PHE A 535 -4.84 -24.07 20.28
#